data_AF-E6KXH6-F1
#
_entry.id   AF-E6KXH6-F1
#
_cell.length_a   1.000
_cell.length_b   1.000
_cell.length_c   1.000
_cell.angle_alpha   90.00
_cell.angle_beta   90.00
_cell.angle_gamma   90.00
#
_symmetry.space_group_name_H-M   'P 1'
#
loop_
_entity.id
_entity.type
_entity.pdbx_description
1 polymer ?
#
loop_
_entity_poly.entity_id
_entity_poly.type
_entity_poly.pdbx_seq_one_letter_code
_entity_poly.pdbx_strand_id
1 'polypeptide(L)'
;MVNCVDKGKEYPLIAGYQKKELLGHTNSKQRWKDLVSCGGKYGDINLHYYPQNYQINDKRYKNLDECMNTKGYIYLSPAECGYQDPKWDKGKCNL
;
A
#
# COMPACT_ATOMS: atom_id res chain seq x y z
N MET A 1 -35.02 1.92 -3.81
CA MET A 1 -34.22 1.60 -2.62
C MET A 1 -32.79 1.39 -3.08
N VAL A 2 -31.87 2.26 -2.67
CA VAL A 2 -30.44 1.99 -2.84
C VAL A 2 -30.08 1.04 -1.70
N ASN A 3 -29.91 -0.25 -1.99
CA ASN A 3 -29.42 -1.19 -0.99
C ASN A 3 -27.94 -0.86 -0.76
N CYS A 4 -27.65 -0.09 0.30
CA CYS A 4 -26.30 0.07 0.81
C CYS A 4 -25.87 -1.27 1.38
N VAL A 5 -25.24 -2.10 0.56
CA VAL A 5 -24.62 -3.33 1.02
C VAL A 5 -23.40 -2.93 1.83
N ASP A 6 -23.40 -3.26 3.13
CA ASP A 6 -22.19 -3.20 3.94
C ASP A 6 -21.22 -4.25 3.42
N LYS A 7 -20.10 -3.80 2.86
CA LYS A 7 -19.05 -4.66 2.30
C LYS A 7 -17.93 -4.92 3.30
N GLY A 8 -18.08 -4.45 4.55
CA GLY A 8 -17.07 -4.54 5.58
C GLY A 8 -15.98 -3.48 5.44
N LYS A 9 -14.84 -3.74 6.09
CA LYS A 9 -13.72 -2.79 6.15
C LYS A 9 -12.92 -2.80 4.85
N GLU A 10 -12.60 -1.61 4.35
CA GLU A 10 -11.63 -1.46 3.28
C GLU A 10 -10.21 -1.80 3.76
N TYR A 11 -9.35 -2.18 2.82
CA TYR A 11 -7.93 -2.29 3.09
C TYR A 11 -7.32 -0.88 3.29
N PRO A 12 -6.44 -0.68 4.29
CA PRO A 12 -5.72 0.59 4.45
C PRO A 12 -4.78 0.83 3.27
N LEU A 13 -4.40 2.08 2.98
CA LEU A 13 -3.62 2.41 1.78
C LEU A 13 -2.25 1.72 1.74
N ILE A 14 -1.61 1.51 2.90
CA ILE A 14 -0.37 0.72 3.00
C ILE A 14 -0.54 -0.72 2.47
N ALA A 15 -1.76 -1.27 2.55
CA ALA A 15 -2.07 -2.60 2.03
C ALA A 15 -1.97 -2.68 0.50
N GLY A 16 -2.19 -1.54 -0.18
CA GLY A 16 -2.09 -1.39 -1.62
C GLY A 16 -0.67 -1.57 -2.15
N TYR A 17 0.37 -1.31 -1.34
CA TYR A 17 1.74 -1.62 -1.74
C TYR A 17 2.00 -3.13 -1.71
N GLN A 18 2.08 -3.73 -2.89
CA GLN A 18 2.27 -5.16 -3.07
C GLN A 18 3.48 -5.42 -3.96
N LYS A 19 4.26 -6.45 -3.65
CA LYS A 19 5.29 -6.94 -4.58
C LYS A 19 4.58 -7.54 -5.79
N LYS A 20 4.99 -7.14 -6.99
CA LYS A 20 4.33 -7.54 -8.24
C LYS A 20 4.11 -9.06 -8.38
N GLU A 21 5.07 -9.86 -7.96
CA GLU A 21 5.04 -11.33 -8.04
C GLU A 21 4.39 -12.01 -6.81
N LEU A 22 4.03 -11.26 -5.77
CA LEU A 22 3.49 -11.77 -4.51
C LEU A 22 2.22 -11.00 -4.09
N LEU A 23 1.36 -10.66 -5.06
CA LEU A 23 0.09 -10.00 -4.77
C LEU A 23 -0.71 -10.84 -3.76
N GLY A 24 -1.24 -10.20 -2.72
CA GLY A 24 -1.97 -10.85 -1.63
C GLY A 24 -1.09 -11.61 -0.62
N HIS A 25 0.22 -11.71 -0.88
CA HIS A 25 1.16 -12.47 -0.05
C HIS A 25 2.42 -11.66 0.29
N THR A 26 2.38 -10.34 0.11
CA THR A 26 3.51 -9.47 0.41
C THR A 26 3.76 -9.43 1.91
N ASN A 27 4.99 -9.73 2.33
CA ASN A 27 5.37 -9.67 3.74
C ASN A 27 5.20 -8.26 4.31
N SER A 28 4.27 -8.11 5.24
CA SER A 28 3.83 -6.81 5.74
C SER A 28 4.86 -6.14 6.65
N LYS A 29 5.62 -6.93 7.42
CA LYS A 29 6.75 -6.41 8.22
C LYS A 29 7.83 -5.83 7.31
N GLN A 30 8.14 -6.52 6.21
CA GLN A 30 9.13 -6.05 5.24
C GLN A 30 8.62 -4.82 4.48
N ARG A 31 7.33 -4.80 4.12
CA ARG A 31 6.67 -3.64 3.48
C ARG A 31 6.80 -2.37 4.32
N TRP A 32 6.55 -2.46 5.62
CA TRP A 32 6.74 -1.33 6.52
C TRP A 32 8.20 -0.87 6.62
N LYS A 33 9.15 -1.80 6.72
CA LYS A 33 10.59 -1.47 6.72
C LYS A 33 10.99 -0.75 5.44
N ASP A 34 10.51 -1.23 4.31
CA ASP A 34 10.76 -0.64 3.00
C ASP A 34 10.13 0.76 2.88
N LEU A 35 8.89 0.92 3.32
CA LEU A 35 8.20 2.22 3.36
C LEU A 35 8.99 3.25 4.17
N VAL A 36 9.41 2.89 5.38
CA VAL A 36 10.20 3.78 6.24
C VAL A 36 11.55 4.12 5.61
N SER A 37 12.21 3.14 4.98
CA SER A 37 13.46 3.40 4.26
C SER A 37 13.28 4.29 3.02
N CYS A 38 12.06 4.38 2.50
CA CYS A 38 11.64 5.33 1.46
C CYS A 38 11.14 6.66 2.03
N GLY A 39 11.36 6.91 3.32
CA GLY A 39 10.97 8.16 3.95
C GLY A 39 9.49 8.22 4.36
N GLY A 40 8.74 7.13 4.29
CA GLY A 40 7.41 7.04 4.87
C GLY A 40 7.44 6.91 6.40
N LYS A 41 6.27 6.99 7.04
CA LYS A 41 6.13 6.92 8.50
C LYS A 41 5.55 5.59 8.95
N TYR A 42 6.24 4.88 9.85
CA TYR A 42 5.71 3.64 10.43
C TYR A 42 4.39 3.89 11.18
N GLY A 43 3.39 3.02 10.97
CA GLY A 43 2.07 3.12 11.60
C GLY A 43 1.09 4.06 10.90
N ASP A 44 1.52 4.81 9.88
CA ASP A 44 0.62 5.63 9.07
C ASP A 44 -0.09 4.79 8.00
N ILE A 45 -1.07 4.00 8.43
CA ILE A 45 -1.75 3.00 7.60
C ILE A 45 -2.43 3.61 6.36
N ASN A 46 -2.81 4.89 6.44
CA ASN A 46 -3.49 5.64 5.38
C ASN A 46 -2.57 6.61 4.64
N LEU A 47 -1.24 6.52 4.86
CA LEU A 47 -0.23 7.30 4.14
C LEU A 47 -0.50 8.83 4.15
N HIS A 48 -0.94 9.39 5.28
CA HIS A 48 -1.12 10.84 5.43
C HIS A 48 0.20 11.60 5.25
N TYR A 49 1.31 11.00 5.70
CA TYR A 49 2.65 11.48 5.45
C TYR A 49 3.20 10.84 4.17
N TYR A 50 3.18 11.64 3.10
CA TYR A 50 3.58 11.23 1.77
C TYR A 50 4.60 12.24 1.20
N PRO A 51 5.91 11.98 1.36
CA PRO A 51 6.95 12.93 0.96
C PRO A 51 7.00 13.10 -0.57
N GLN A 52 7.31 14.34 -0.99
CA GLN A 52 7.41 14.77 -2.38
C GLN A 52 8.76 15.44 -2.62
N ASN A 53 9.35 15.23 -3.79
CA ASN A 53 10.61 15.84 -4.24
C ASN A 53 11.72 15.83 -3.18
N TYR A 54 11.93 14.67 -2.55
CA TYR A 54 12.86 14.50 -1.43
C TYR A 54 14.08 13.69 -1.85
N GLN A 55 15.08 13.62 -0.96
CA GLN A 55 16.34 12.92 -1.20
C GLN A 55 16.60 11.93 -0.06
N ILE A 56 16.98 10.70 -0.42
CA ILE A 56 17.44 9.65 0.50
C ILE A 56 18.72 9.06 -0.08
N ASN A 57 19.78 9.00 0.72
CA ASN A 57 21.08 8.44 0.31
C ASN A 57 21.56 8.97 -1.05
N ASP A 58 21.51 10.30 -1.22
CA ASP A 58 21.90 11.01 -2.45
C ASP A 58 21.07 10.72 -3.71
N LYS A 59 20.01 9.91 -3.59
CA LYS A 59 19.05 9.69 -4.64
C LYS A 59 17.81 10.56 -4.42
N ARG A 60 17.44 11.32 -5.45
CA ARG A 60 16.20 12.09 -5.49
C ARG A 60 15.04 11.24 -5.93
N TYR A 61 13.91 11.40 -5.25
CA TYR A 61 12.64 10.77 -5.55
C TYR A 61 11.57 11.84 -5.67
N LYS A 62 10.77 11.78 -6.74
CA LYS A 62 9.60 12.63 -6.93
C LYS A 62 8.58 12.40 -5.84
N ASN A 63 8.37 11.15 -5.43
CA ASN A 63 7.44 10.79 -4.38
C ASN A 63 7.75 9.44 -3.72
N LEU A 64 6.97 9.07 -2.72
CA LEU A 64 7.08 7.79 -2.02
C LEU A 64 6.90 6.59 -2.98
N ASP A 65 5.96 6.68 -3.93
CA ASP A 65 5.70 5.59 -4.88
C ASP A 65 6.90 5.27 -5.75
N GLU A 66 7.63 6.29 -6.22
CA GLU A 66 8.84 6.09 -7.02
C GLU A 66 9.90 5.29 -6.23
N CYS A 67 10.09 5.62 -4.96
CA CYS A 67 11.00 4.84 -4.12
C CYS A 67 10.51 3.41 -3.90
N MET A 68 9.23 3.23 -3.57
CA MET A 68 8.63 1.90 -3.38
C MET A 68 8.70 1.06 -4.67
N ASN A 69 8.54 1.68 -5.83
CA ASN A 69 8.69 1.04 -7.14
C ASN A 69 10.11 0.52 -7.37
N THR A 70 11.14 1.28 -7.01
CA THR A 70 12.54 0.80 -7.11
C THR A 70 12.83 -0.41 -6.23
N LYS A 71 12.02 -0.62 -5.19
CA LYS A 71 12.07 -1.82 -4.35
C LYS A 71 11.17 -2.95 -4.88
N GLY A 72 10.53 -2.81 -6.04
CA GLY A 72 9.67 -3.83 -6.65
C GLY A 72 8.23 -3.87 -6.14
N TYR A 73 7.76 -2.81 -5.48
CA TYR A 73 6.36 -2.68 -5.13
C TYR A 73 5.57 -1.99 -6.26
N ILE A 74 4.33 -2.40 -6.43
CA ILE A 74 3.29 -1.66 -7.14
C ILE A 74 2.28 -1.15 -6.13
N TYR A 75 1.57 -0.08 -6.47
CA TYR A 75 0.46 0.41 -5.67
C TYR A 75 -0.86 -0.01 -6.32
N LEU A 76 -1.65 -0.78 -5.58
CA LEU A 76 -3.02 -1.15 -5.93
C LEU A 76 -3.97 -0.20 -5.22
N SER A 77 -4.94 0.33 -5.97
CA SER A 77 -5.99 1.16 -5.41
C SER A 77 -6.91 0.36 -4.46
N PRO A 78 -7.64 1.01 -3.54
CA PRO A 78 -8.62 0.34 -2.69
C PRO A 78 -9.64 -0.49 -3.49
N ALA A 79 -10.05 0.01 -4.67
CA ALA A 79 -10.94 -0.71 -5.57
C ALA A 79 -10.32 -2.00 -6.13
N GLU A 80 -9.00 -2.07 -6.30
CA GLU A 80 -8.28 -3.27 -6.75
C GLU A 80 -8.01 -4.27 -5.63
N CYS A 81 -7.85 -3.78 -4.40
CA CYS A 81 -7.79 -4.62 -3.20
C CYS A 81 -9.14 -5.24 -2.86
N GLY A 82 -10.24 -4.50 -3.06
CA GLY A 82 -11.55 -4.87 -2.54
C GLY A 82 -11.66 -4.58 -1.05
N TYR A 83 -12.39 -5.43 -0.33
CA TYR A 83 -12.63 -5.30 1.11
C TYR A 83 -12.00 -6.47 1.86
N GLN A 84 -11.81 -6.32 3.17
CA GLN A 84 -11.31 -7.40 4.03
C GLN A 84 -12.36 -8.51 4.26
N ASP A 85 -13.62 -8.25 3.91
CA ASP A 85 -14.66 -9.27 3.93
C ASP A 85 -14.41 -10.28 2.78
N PRO A 86 -14.35 -11.60 3.06
CA PRO A 86 -14.03 -12.61 2.05
C PRO A 86 -14.94 -12.59 0.82
N LYS A 87 -16.18 -12.11 0.94
CA LYS A 87 -17.13 -12.01 -0.18
C LYS A 87 -16.71 -10.92 -1.19
N TRP A 88 -16.02 -9.90 -0.73
CA TRP A 88 -15.65 -8.71 -1.50
C TRP A 88 -14.13 -8.49 -1.60
N ASP A 89 -13.34 -9.38 -1.01
CA ASP A 89 -11.89 -9.44 -1.16
C ASP A 89 -11.51 -9.89 -2.57
N LYS A 90 -10.56 -9.20 -3.18
CA LYS A 90 -10.03 -9.55 -4.50
C LYS A 90 -8.77 -10.43 -4.42
N GLY A 91 -8.29 -10.74 -3.21
CA GLY A 91 -7.12 -11.56 -2.95
C GLY A 91 -5.80 -10.93 -3.38
N LYS A 92 -5.79 -9.62 -3.68
CA LYS A 92 -4.61 -8.91 -4.20
C LYS A 92 -3.83 -8.13 -3.15
N CYS A 93 -4.45 -7.84 -2.01
CA CYS A 93 -3.85 -7.06 -0.93
C CYS A 93 -3.90 -7.87 0.36
N ASN A 94 -2.96 -7.60 1.26
CA ASN A 94 -2.90 -8.26 2.56
C ASN A 94 -2.33 -7.30 3.62
N LEU A 95 -2.70 -7.53 4.87
CA LEU A 95 -2.20 -6.82 6.05
C LEU A 95 -0.95 -7.45 6.65
#